data_AF-A0A2N2FDS8-F1
#
_entry.id   AF-A0A2N2FDS8-F1
#
_cell.length_a   1.000
_cell.length_b   1.000
_cell.length_c   1.000
_cell.angle_alpha   90.00
_cell.angle_beta   90.00
_cell.angle_gamma   90.00
#
_symmetry.space_group_name_H-M   'P 1'
#
loop_
_entity.id
_entity.type
_entity.pdbx_description
1 polymer ?
#
loop_
_entity_poly.entity_id
_entity_poly.type
_entity_poly.pdbx_seq_one_letter_code
_entity_poly.pdbx_strand_id
1 'polypeptide(L)' 'MKTNLDILVPAYVREFEPYIPSKPDCELKKLYGCPSLYRLNNNENPLGPPPGAQEIIRRFSPPRGAVYPSGDSFYLRRK' A
#
# COMPACT_ATOMS: atom_id res chain seq x y z
N MET A 1 -26.35 29.86 -16.30
CA MET A 1 -24.88 29.68 -16.33
C MET A 1 -24.54 28.46 -15.49
N LYS A 2 -23.71 27.53 -15.99
CA LYS A 2 -23.18 26.42 -15.18
C LYS A 2 -22.03 26.95 -14.33
N THR A 3 -22.03 26.65 -13.03
CA THR A 3 -20.92 26.98 -12.13
C THR A 3 -19.68 26.20 -12.55
N ASN A 4 -18.56 26.88 -12.78
CA ASN A 4 -17.27 26.23 -13.00
C ASN A 4 -16.67 25.86 -11.63
N LEU A 5 -16.62 24.57 -11.30
CA LEU A 5 -16.07 24.09 -10.02
C LEU A 5 -14.54 23.98 -10.04
N ASP A 6 -13.91 24.00 -11.21
CA ASP A 6 -12.45 23.85 -11.33
C ASP A 6 -11.69 25.03 -10.71
N ILE A 7 -12.35 26.19 -10.59
CA ILE A 7 -11.79 27.39 -9.93
C ILE A 7 -11.61 27.20 -8.42
N LEU A 8 -12.29 26.22 -7.82
CA LEU A 8 -12.19 25.92 -6.39
C LEU A 8 -11.02 24.99 -6.06
N VAL A 9 -10.40 24.38 -7.08
CA VAL A 9 -9.30 23.43 -6.91
C VAL A 9 -7.97 24.15 -7.11
N PRO A 10 -7.07 24.16 -6.11
CA PRO A 10 -5.77 24.79 -6.24
C PRO A 10 -4.97 24.25 -7.44
N ALA A 11 -4.18 25.10 -8.09
CA ALA A 11 -3.39 24.75 -9.27
C ALA A 11 -2.52 23.50 -9.03
N TYR A 12 -1.84 23.42 -7.88
CA TYR A 12 -1.00 22.28 -7.51
C TYR A 12 -1.75 20.96 -7.31
N VAL A 13 -3.09 20.99 -7.18
CA VAL A 13 -3.96 19.80 -7.16
C VAL A 13 -4.47 19.48 -8.57
N ARG A 14 -4.73 20.47 -9.42
CA ARG A 14 -5.17 20.20 -10.81
C ARG A 14 -4.05 19.75 -11.73
N GLU A 15 -2.83 20.21 -11.47
CA GLU A 15 -1.71 20.09 -12.42
C GLU A 15 -0.79 18.89 -12.12
N PHE A 16 -0.96 18.19 -11.00
CA PHE A 16 -0.18 16.99 -10.74
C PHE A 16 -0.67 15.82 -11.62
N GLU A 17 0.27 15.01 -12.10
CA GLU A 17 -0.04 13.79 -12.83
C GLU A 17 -0.70 12.78 -11.88
N PRO A 18 -1.93 12.32 -12.15
CA PRO A 18 -2.60 11.37 -11.28
C PRO A 18 -1.83 10.05 -11.19
N TYR A 19 -1.62 9.57 -9.97
CA TYR A 19 -1.10 8.22 -9.77
C TYR A 19 -2.15 7.19 -10.23
N ILE A 20 -1.80 6.41 -11.26
CA ILE A 20 -2.63 5.30 -11.72
C ILE A 20 -2.12 4.02 -11.04
N PRO A 21 -2.87 3.46 -10.07
CA PRO A 21 -2.46 2.23 -9.41
C PRO A 21 -2.43 1.07 -10.40
N SER A 22 -1.44 0.19 -10.25
CA SER A 22 -1.41 -1.05 -11.00
C SER A 22 -2.66 -1.89 -10.71
N LYS A 23 -3.23 -2.51 -11.76
CA LYS A 23 -4.38 -3.40 -11.61
C LYS A 23 -4.04 -4.56 -10.65
N PRO A 24 -5.05 -5.11 -9.95
CA PRO A 24 -4.90 -6.34 -9.19
C PRO A 24 -4.32 -7.46 -10.06
N ASP A 25 -3.56 -8.36 -9.45
CA ASP A 25 -2.84 -9.41 -10.17
C ASP A 25 -3.76 -10.28 -11.04
N CYS A 26 -4.97 -10.59 -10.57
CA CYS A 26 -5.95 -11.36 -11.34
C CYS A 26 -6.37 -10.67 -12.65
N GLU A 27 -6.59 -9.35 -12.62
CA GLU A 27 -6.97 -8.58 -13.80
C GLU A 27 -5.78 -8.35 -14.73
N LEU A 28 -4.58 -8.22 -14.16
CA LEU A 28 -3.35 -8.08 -14.93
C LEU A 28 -3.02 -9.37 -15.68
N LYS A 29 -3.19 -10.53 -15.05
CA LYS A 29 -3.05 -11.85 -15.67
C LYS A 29 -4.03 -12.06 -16.83
N LYS A 30 -5.29 -11.65 -16.66
CA LYS A 30 -6.29 -11.68 -17.76
C LYS A 30 -5.88 -10.76 -18.91
N LEU A 31 -5.46 -9.53 -18.61
CA LEU A 31 -5.06 -8.55 -19.61
C LEU A 31 -3.87 -9.02 -20.47
N TYR A 32 -2.90 -9.69 -19.84
CA TYR A 32 -1.70 -10.18 -20.53
C TYR A 32 -1.77 -11.65 -20.96
N GLY A 33 -2.89 -12.33 -20.72
CA GLY A 33 -3.07 -13.74 -21.10
C GLY A 33 -2.06 -14.68 -20.44
N CYS A 34 -1.60 -14.39 -19.23
CA CYS A 34 -0.58 -15.18 -18.54
C CYS A 34 -1.09 -15.83 -17.25
N PRO A 35 -0.65 -17.06 -16.93
CA PRO A 35 -1.06 -17.74 -15.69
C PRO A 35 -0.32 -17.21 -14.46
N SER A 36 0.88 -16.67 -14.66
CA SER A 36 1.82 -16.29 -13.60
C SER A 36 2.33 -14.88 -13.82
N LEU A 37 2.60 -14.19 -12.71
CA LEU A 37 3.11 -12.83 -12.71
C LEU A 37 4.24 -12.72 -11.69
N TYR A 38 5.38 -12.17 -12.12
CA TYR A 38 6.53 -11.90 -11.26
C TYR A 38 6.68 -10.39 -11.09
N ARG A 39 6.54 -9.89 -9.85
CA ARG A 39 6.68 -8.46 -9.51
C ARG A 39 8.15 -8.16 -9.22
N LEU A 40 8.83 -7.49 -10.15
CA LEU A 40 10.24 -7.07 -10.01
C LEU A 40 10.38 -5.53 -9.97
N ASN A 41 9.29 -4.82 -9.73
CA ASN A 41 9.19 -3.37 -9.93
C ASN A 41 9.02 -2.56 -8.62
N ASN A 42 8.94 -3.22 -7.45
CA ASN A 42 8.63 -2.57 -6.17
C ASN A 42 9.80 -2.52 -5.17
N ASN A 43 10.99 -3.04 -5.54
CA ASN A 43 12.14 -3.19 -4.63
C ASN A 43 11.83 -4.00 -3.36
N GLU A 44 10.90 -4.95 -3.45
CA GLU A 44 10.55 -5.85 -2.36
C GLU A 44 11.65 -6.90 -2.14
N ASN A 45 11.73 -7.44 -0.91
CA ASN A 45 12.58 -8.61 -0.65
C ASN A 45 11.86 -9.88 -1.16
N PRO A 46 12.35 -10.56 -2.22
CA PRO A 46 11.70 -11.75 -2.77
C PRO A 46 11.71 -12.95 -1.81
N LEU A 47 12.58 -12.93 -0.79
CA LEU A 47 12.62 -13.97 0.25
C LEU A 47 11.57 -13.77 1.35
N GLY A 48 10.85 -12.64 1.32
CA GLY A 48 9.90 -12.26 2.34
C GLY A 48 10.54 -11.72 3.63
N PRO A 49 9.76 -11.55 4.70
CA PRO A 49 10.24 -11.03 5.97
C PRO A 49 11.15 -12.05 6.70
N PRO A 50 12.07 -11.60 7.58
CA PRO A 50 12.95 -12.49 8.33
C PRO A 50 12.17 -13.41 9.31
N PRO A 51 12.70 -14.60 9.66
CA PRO A 51 11.98 -15.59 10.46
C PRO A 51 11.42 -15.06 11.80
N GLY A 52 12.17 -14.19 12.48
CA GLY A 52 11.72 -13.58 13.75
C GLY A 52 10.49 -12.70 13.58
N ALA A 53 10.42 -11.91 12.50
CA ALA A 53 9.25 -11.09 12.20
C ALA A 53 8.03 -11.95 11.83
N GLN A 54 8.25 -13.02 11.05
CA GLN A 54 7.19 -13.96 10.72
C GLN A 54 6.55 -14.58 11.96
N GLU A 55 7.35 -14.95 12.95
CA GLU A 55 6.84 -15.57 14.18
C GLU A 55 6.00 -14.63 15.02
N ILE A 56 6.42 -13.38 15.16
CA ILE A 56 5.64 -12.35 15.87
C ILE A 56 4.32 -12.08 15.15
N ILE A 57 4.33 -12.01 13.81
CA ILE A 57 3.12 -11.83 13.00
C ILE A 57 2.16 -13.02 13.18
N ARG A 58 2.66 -14.26 13.13
CA ARG A 58 1.84 -15.48 13.34
C ARG A 58 1.16 -15.49 14.71
N ARG A 59 1.83 -14.97 15.74
CA ARG A 59 1.31 -14.90 17.12
C ARG A 59 0.48 -13.64 17.38
N PHE A 60 0.33 -12.75 16.41
CA PHE A 60 -0.42 -11.51 16.59
C PHE A 60 -1.90 -11.81 16.78
N SER A 61 -2.49 -11.32 17.87
CA SER A 61 -3.91 -11.48 18.17
C SER A 61 -4.74 -10.54 17.27
N PRO A 62 -5.58 -11.04 16.34
CA PRO A 62 -6.30 -10.18 15.41
C PRO A 62 -7.19 -9.10 16.07
N PRO A 63 -7.88 -9.35 17.20
CA PRO A 63 -8.60 -8.29 17.92
C PRO A 63 -7.75 -7.10 18.34
N ARG A 64 -6.44 -7.29 18.58
CA ARG A 64 -5.52 -6.16 18.87
C ARG A 64 -5.32 -5.24 17.68
N GLY A 65 -5.54 -5.71 16.45
CA GLY A 65 -5.47 -4.89 15.25
C GLY A 65 -6.57 -3.83 15.16
N ALA A 66 -7.64 -3.97 15.94
CA ALA A 66 -8.68 -2.93 16.05
C ALA A 66 -8.28 -1.77 16.99
N VAL A 67 -7.21 -1.93 17.77
CA VAL A 67 -6.72 -0.91 18.70
C VAL A 67 -5.61 -0.12 18.02
N TYR A 68 -5.71 1.22 18.07
CA TYR A 68 -4.65 2.08 17.56
C TYR A 68 -3.30 1.78 18.25
N PRO A 69 -2.18 1.79 17.51
CA PRO A 69 -0.86 1.62 18.10
C PRO A 69 -0.51 2.81 19.00
N SER A 70 0.53 2.65 19.84
CA SER A 70 1.09 3.80 20.57
C SER A 70 1.53 4.87 19.57
N GLY A 71 0.97 6.07 19.66
CA GLY A 71 1.23 7.15 18.70
C GLY A 71 2.69 7.56 18.64
N ASP A 72 3.43 7.34 19.71
CA ASP A 72 4.85 7.65 19.82
C ASP A 72 5.75 6.46 19.46
N SER A 73 5.20 5.27 19.18
CA SER A 73 5.97 4.05 18.90
C SER A 73 7.09 3.75 19.93
N PHE A 74 6.86 4.06 21.22
CA PHE A 74 7.88 4.00 22.28
C PHE A 74 8.79 2.76 22.22
N TYR A 75 8.20 1.56 22.21
CA TYR A 75 8.95 0.29 22.22
C TYR A 75 9.73 0.02 20.94
N LEU A 76 9.32 0.61 19.80
CA LEU A 76 10.09 0.49 18.56
C LEU A 76 11.33 1.39 18.59
N ARG A 77 11.23 2.56 19.23
CA ARG A 77 12.33 3.53 19.34
C ARG A 77 13.34 3.17 20.44
N ARG A 78 12.89 2.49 21.50
CA ARG A 78 13.73 2.03 22.60
C ARG A 78 14.09 0.56 22.40
N LYS A 79 15.24 0.33 21.75
CA LYS A 79 15.91 -0.96 21.76
C LYS A 79 16.61 -1.20 23.09
#